data_AF-A0A1M4VZJ1-F1
#
_entry.id   AF-A0A1M4VZJ1-F1
#
_cell.length_a   1.000
_cell.length_b   1.000
_cell.length_c   1.000
_cell.angle_alpha   90.00
_cell.angle_beta   90.00
_cell.angle_gamma   90.00
#
_symmetry.space_group_name_H-M   'P 1'
#
loop_
_entity.id
_entity.type
_entity.pdbx_description
1 polymer ?
#
loop_
_entity_poly.entity_id
_entity_poly.type
_entity_poly.pdbx_seq_one_letter_code
_entity_poly.pdbx_strand_id
1 'polypeptide(L)'
;MNIIRLYETLALDSASLRTISENDIIRIEKQINIAKRLDASIDANVAAYLIEALRRYPEAFYILTQQPELYNLWAGTSYPNTHFTAVETPTDFEAIQALIQAYLLDDLALAIEQKMAENKFEDLLKLMAYHAFFPEELQQRILRKCTQKIDFAISQFQNSRTDTARIAYIKTSSFYRFLNFFTTPELDDKIQTLLNIVVDAFNNKTHSSADTVMVAMASYKPFDEELEETLLNNRDVVFGNPNTTSQSTSGFNWRVFFVIVFILFKIAVVSNRCDRDSNVPPIELEGLTVDSSGVKLDRYYTQMRFKIDSFQVFLTQFDPSKITQVKPKDRLVTGSNPFTTFYNDQVSSSGNERFQRIKNKSNYDVIVLENVIVYDSIKMPAKAYYIKAKESFELNTSDYNKRILNFYVGRNLASFQDPSRHYFIGNHSEVEFRFSILAPNAKALIKEDCRFEGPIVIREEKGQVEVITQESNATLEEIKDAATIK
;
A
#
# COMPACT_ATOMS: atom_id res chain seq x y z
N MET A 1 -19.95 -24.74 -2.88
CA MET A 1 -20.81 -23.66 -3.41
C MET A 1 -21.72 -23.20 -2.28
N ASN A 2 -22.06 -21.92 -2.20
CA ASN A 2 -22.90 -21.36 -1.13
C ASN A 2 -24.23 -20.82 -1.63
N ILE A 3 -25.06 -20.33 -0.71
CA ILE A 3 -26.43 -19.90 -1.00
C ILE A 3 -26.49 -18.67 -1.94
N ILE A 4 -25.52 -17.75 -1.86
CA ILE A 4 -25.47 -16.56 -2.74
C ILE A 4 -25.04 -16.96 -4.15
N ARG A 5 -24.06 -17.87 -4.28
CA ARG A 5 -23.65 -18.40 -5.59
C ARG A 5 -24.75 -19.23 -6.25
N LEU A 6 -25.52 -20.00 -5.47
CA LEU A 6 -26.69 -20.70 -5.99
C LEU A 6 -27.77 -19.70 -6.42
N TYR A 7 -28.03 -18.66 -5.63
CA TYR A 7 -28.94 -17.58 -6.00
C TYR A 7 -28.56 -16.90 -7.32
N GLU A 8 -27.28 -16.55 -7.51
CA GLU A 8 -26.73 -16.01 -8.76
C GLU A 8 -26.93 -17.00 -9.93
N THR A 9 -26.62 -18.28 -9.72
CA THR A 9 -26.74 -19.33 -10.76
C THR A 9 -28.18 -19.50 -11.25
N LEU A 10 -29.15 -19.29 -10.38
CA LEU A 10 -30.58 -19.36 -10.70
C LEU A 10 -31.10 -18.09 -11.38
N ALA A 11 -30.28 -17.02 -11.46
CA ALA A 11 -30.64 -15.72 -12.03
C ALA A 11 -31.95 -15.14 -11.44
N LEU A 12 -32.10 -15.25 -10.12
CA LEU A 12 -33.29 -14.78 -9.41
C LEU A 12 -33.30 -13.25 -9.30
N ASP A 13 -34.45 -12.63 -9.55
CA ASP A 13 -34.59 -11.17 -9.49
C ASP A 13 -34.52 -10.64 -8.06
N SER A 14 -33.47 -9.86 -7.77
CA SER A 14 -33.25 -9.22 -6.47
C SER A 14 -34.37 -8.28 -6.04
N ALA A 15 -35.08 -7.64 -6.97
CA ALA A 15 -36.14 -6.69 -6.63
C ALA A 15 -37.35 -7.40 -5.99
N SER A 16 -37.54 -8.68 -6.30
CA SER A 16 -38.66 -9.49 -5.78
C SER A 16 -38.45 -10.02 -4.36
N LEU A 17 -37.22 -9.95 -3.82
CA LEU A 17 -36.85 -10.58 -2.55
C LEU A 17 -37.52 -9.96 -1.33
N ARG A 18 -37.71 -8.63 -1.32
CA ARG A 18 -38.32 -7.93 -0.16
C ARG A 18 -39.77 -8.32 0.09
N THR A 19 -40.48 -8.72 -0.95
CA THR A 19 -41.90 -9.07 -0.91
C THR A 19 -42.14 -10.53 -1.31
N ILE A 20 -41.15 -11.39 -1.06
CA ILE A 20 -41.20 -12.78 -1.50
C ILE A 20 -42.38 -13.51 -0.84
N SER A 21 -43.26 -14.10 -1.66
CA SER A 21 -44.40 -14.87 -1.19
C SER A 21 -44.07 -16.36 -1.07
N GLU A 22 -44.89 -17.12 -0.33
CA GLU A 22 -44.72 -18.58 -0.25
C GLU A 22 -44.82 -19.26 -1.64
N ASN A 23 -45.62 -18.70 -2.56
CA ASN A 23 -45.70 -19.18 -3.93
C ASN A 23 -44.39 -18.95 -4.71
N ASP A 24 -43.71 -17.83 -4.45
CA ASP A 24 -42.39 -17.54 -5.05
C ASP A 24 -41.34 -18.50 -4.50
N ILE A 25 -41.37 -18.78 -3.19
CA ILE A 25 -40.49 -19.78 -2.55
C ILE A 25 -40.70 -21.16 -3.20
N ILE A 26 -41.94 -21.61 -3.38
CA ILE A 26 -42.25 -22.88 -4.05
C ILE A 26 -41.72 -22.89 -5.50
N ARG A 27 -41.80 -21.75 -6.21
CA ARG A 27 -41.27 -21.64 -7.57
C ARG A 27 -39.75 -21.75 -7.58
N ILE A 28 -39.06 -21.09 -6.65
CA ILE A 28 -37.61 -21.17 -6.50
C ILE A 28 -37.17 -22.60 -6.15
N GLU A 29 -37.89 -23.26 -5.23
CA GLU A 29 -37.61 -24.66 -4.88
C GLU A 29 -37.72 -25.60 -6.08
N LYS A 30 -38.73 -25.40 -6.95
CA LYS A 30 -38.84 -26.13 -8.22
C LYS A 30 -37.66 -25.84 -9.15
N GLN A 31 -37.21 -24.59 -9.27
CA GLN A 31 -36.05 -24.22 -10.10
C GLN A 31 -34.77 -24.87 -9.57
N ILE A 32 -34.55 -24.86 -8.25
CA ILE A 32 -33.41 -25.53 -7.62
C ILE A 32 -33.43 -27.04 -7.93
N ASN A 33 -34.58 -27.69 -7.82
CA ASN A 33 -34.70 -29.12 -8.13
C ASN A 33 -34.40 -29.45 -9.60
N ILE A 34 -34.73 -28.55 -10.52
CA ILE A 34 -34.34 -28.67 -11.94
C ILE A 34 -32.82 -28.48 -12.07
N ALA A 35 -32.26 -27.43 -11.46
CA ALA A 35 -30.83 -27.13 -11.51
C ALA A 35 -29.99 -28.30 -10.95
N LYS A 36 -30.39 -28.90 -9.82
CA LYS A 36 -29.72 -30.07 -9.23
C LYS A 36 -29.67 -31.29 -10.15
N ARG A 37 -30.63 -31.43 -11.07
CA ARG A 37 -30.63 -32.52 -12.07
C ARG A 37 -29.65 -32.25 -13.20
N LEU A 38 -29.36 -30.99 -13.49
CA LEU A 38 -28.47 -30.56 -14.55
C LEU A 38 -27.02 -30.41 -14.05
N ASP A 39 -26.83 -30.07 -12.78
CA ASP A 39 -25.54 -29.91 -12.13
C ASP A 39 -25.52 -30.65 -10.79
N ALA A 40 -24.82 -31.78 -10.76
CA ALA A 40 -24.66 -32.62 -9.58
C ALA A 40 -23.79 -31.97 -8.48
N SER A 41 -23.11 -30.85 -8.75
CA SER A 41 -22.32 -30.11 -7.77
C SER A 41 -23.18 -29.25 -6.81
N ILE A 42 -24.49 -29.11 -7.10
CA ILE A 42 -25.44 -28.43 -6.22
C ILE A 42 -25.80 -29.34 -5.04
N ASP A 43 -25.06 -29.14 -3.95
CA ASP A 43 -25.26 -29.80 -2.67
C ASP A 43 -26.69 -29.66 -2.14
N ALA A 44 -27.23 -30.75 -1.58
CA ALA A 44 -28.62 -30.80 -1.13
C ALA A 44 -28.90 -29.88 0.07
N ASN A 45 -27.91 -29.65 0.92
CA ASN A 45 -28.00 -28.74 2.06
C ASN A 45 -27.99 -27.29 1.58
N VAL A 46 -27.14 -26.93 0.60
CA VAL A 46 -27.09 -25.55 0.05
C VAL A 46 -28.44 -25.15 -0.56
N ALA A 47 -29.10 -26.08 -1.25
CA ALA A 47 -30.46 -25.90 -1.75
C ALA A 47 -31.47 -25.62 -0.62
N ALA A 48 -31.47 -26.43 0.44
CA ALA A 48 -32.36 -26.26 1.58
C ALA A 48 -32.07 -24.95 2.33
N TYR A 49 -30.80 -24.60 2.52
CA TYR A 49 -30.36 -23.38 3.19
C TYR A 49 -30.75 -22.12 2.44
N LEU A 50 -30.71 -22.11 1.10
CA LEU A 50 -31.20 -20.97 0.33
C LEU A 50 -32.71 -20.77 0.56
N ILE A 51 -33.51 -21.85 0.53
CA ILE A 51 -34.95 -21.77 0.80
C ILE A 51 -35.23 -21.29 2.22
N GLU A 52 -34.51 -21.80 3.21
CA GLU A 52 -34.66 -21.37 4.61
C GLU A 52 -34.25 -19.90 4.79
N ALA A 53 -33.14 -19.48 4.20
CA ALA A 53 -32.69 -18.09 4.20
C ALA A 53 -33.74 -17.14 3.61
N LEU A 54 -34.31 -17.48 2.45
CA LEU A 54 -35.34 -16.68 1.81
C LEU A 54 -36.64 -16.62 2.62
N ARG A 55 -37.03 -17.70 3.30
CA ARG A 55 -38.24 -17.73 4.13
C ARG A 55 -38.08 -16.97 5.44
N ARG A 56 -36.91 -17.09 6.09
CA ARG A 56 -36.68 -16.60 7.45
C ARG A 56 -36.03 -15.22 7.51
N TYR A 57 -35.26 -14.86 6.48
CA TYR A 57 -34.44 -13.65 6.44
C TYR A 57 -34.54 -12.91 5.09
N PRO A 58 -35.73 -12.69 4.49
CA PRO A 58 -35.85 -12.13 3.14
C PRO A 58 -35.20 -10.75 2.98
N GLU A 59 -35.41 -9.85 3.95
CA GLU A 59 -34.86 -8.49 3.90
C GLU A 59 -33.34 -8.49 4.09
N ALA A 60 -32.82 -9.25 5.06
CA ALA A 60 -31.39 -9.38 5.29
C ALA A 60 -30.68 -10.01 4.09
N PHE A 61 -31.29 -11.03 3.48
CA PHE A 61 -30.76 -11.66 2.26
C PHE A 61 -30.74 -10.65 1.10
N TYR A 62 -31.83 -9.89 0.91
CA TYR A 62 -31.85 -8.81 -0.08
C TYR A 62 -30.71 -7.81 0.16
N ILE A 63 -30.55 -7.29 1.38
CA ILE A 63 -29.51 -6.32 1.73
C ILE A 63 -28.12 -6.86 1.33
N LEU A 64 -27.81 -8.12 1.66
CA LEU A 64 -26.52 -8.73 1.30
C LEU A 64 -26.31 -8.85 -0.20
N THR A 65 -27.35 -9.15 -0.98
CA THR A 65 -27.23 -9.22 -2.45
C THR A 65 -26.93 -7.88 -3.10
N GLN A 66 -27.16 -6.78 -2.39
CA GLN A 66 -26.88 -5.43 -2.87
C GLN A 66 -25.54 -4.86 -2.38
N GLN A 67 -24.75 -5.61 -1.60
CA GLN A 67 -23.42 -5.18 -1.16
C GLN A 67 -22.36 -5.63 -2.16
N PRO A 68 -21.72 -4.73 -2.94
CA PRO A 68 -20.91 -5.12 -4.07
C PRO A 68 -19.76 -6.07 -3.70
N GLU A 69 -19.00 -5.76 -2.66
CA GLU A 69 -17.83 -6.55 -2.26
C GLU A 69 -18.24 -7.92 -1.69
N LEU A 70 -19.27 -7.98 -0.85
CA LEU A 70 -19.74 -9.23 -0.25
C LEU A 70 -20.44 -10.13 -1.28
N TYR A 71 -21.29 -9.55 -2.13
CA TYR A 71 -21.95 -10.31 -3.18
C TYR A 71 -20.96 -10.91 -4.17
N ASN A 72 -20.06 -10.08 -4.72
CA ASN A 72 -19.05 -10.55 -5.67
C ASN A 72 -18.13 -11.62 -5.04
N LEU A 73 -17.83 -11.50 -3.74
CA LEU A 73 -17.08 -12.50 -2.99
C LEU A 73 -17.79 -13.86 -2.99
N TRP A 74 -19.04 -13.90 -2.53
CA TRP A 74 -19.75 -15.18 -2.38
C TRP A 74 -20.23 -15.75 -3.71
N ALA A 75 -20.70 -14.89 -4.63
CA ALA A 75 -21.14 -15.30 -5.96
C ALA A 75 -19.97 -15.76 -6.85
N GLY A 76 -18.74 -15.31 -6.56
CA GLY A 76 -17.59 -15.56 -7.41
C GLY A 76 -17.63 -14.75 -8.71
N THR A 77 -18.19 -13.54 -8.64
CA THR A 77 -18.37 -12.63 -9.78
C THR A 77 -17.51 -11.38 -9.63
N SER A 78 -17.64 -10.42 -10.56
CA SER A 78 -16.89 -9.16 -10.54
C SER A 78 -17.75 -8.04 -11.12
N TYR A 79 -19.00 -7.97 -10.68
CA TYR A 79 -19.94 -6.97 -11.16
C TYR A 79 -19.52 -5.57 -10.73
N PRO A 80 -19.66 -4.57 -11.64
CA PRO A 80 -19.43 -3.17 -11.28
C PRO A 80 -20.52 -2.67 -10.34
N ASN A 81 -20.24 -1.59 -9.60
CA ASN A 81 -21.20 -1.00 -8.65
C ASN A 81 -22.55 -0.62 -9.29
N THR A 82 -22.61 -0.37 -10.60
CA THR A 82 -23.85 -0.08 -11.33
C THR A 82 -24.81 -1.28 -11.43
N HIS A 83 -24.35 -2.49 -11.12
CA HIS A 83 -25.19 -3.69 -11.02
C HIS A 83 -26.02 -3.71 -9.73
N PHE A 84 -25.60 -2.96 -8.72
CA PHE A 84 -26.20 -3.00 -7.39
C PHE A 84 -27.08 -1.77 -7.17
N THR A 85 -28.21 -1.99 -6.50
CA THR A 85 -29.10 -0.90 -6.11
C THR A 85 -28.64 -0.36 -4.76
N ALA A 86 -28.58 0.97 -4.62
CA ALA A 86 -28.31 1.58 -3.32
C ALA A 86 -29.41 1.16 -2.33
N VAL A 87 -29.01 0.57 -1.21
CA VAL A 87 -29.92 0.18 -0.14
C VAL A 87 -29.84 1.22 0.97
N GLU A 88 -30.99 1.52 1.56
CA GLU A 88 -31.05 2.31 2.78
C GLU A 88 -30.27 1.63 3.91
N THR A 89 -29.81 2.42 4.88
CA THR A 89 -29.07 1.89 6.03
C THR A 89 -29.92 0.81 6.72
N PRO A 90 -29.37 -0.40 6.93
CA PRO A 90 -30.11 -1.49 7.56
C PRO A 90 -30.65 -1.10 8.93
N THR A 91 -31.91 -1.44 9.18
CA THR A 91 -32.56 -1.24 10.48
C THR A 91 -32.36 -2.43 11.42
N ASP A 92 -32.07 -3.62 10.87
CA ASP A 92 -31.88 -4.86 11.63
C ASP A 92 -30.55 -5.55 11.28
N PHE A 93 -29.50 -5.16 12.01
CA PHE A 93 -28.16 -5.77 11.88
C PHE A 93 -28.12 -7.20 12.44
N GLU A 94 -28.97 -7.54 13.42
CA GLU A 94 -29.01 -8.86 14.04
C GLU A 94 -29.48 -9.92 13.06
N ALA A 95 -30.50 -9.61 12.24
CA ALA A 95 -30.95 -10.52 11.18
C ALA A 95 -29.87 -10.80 10.13
N ILE A 96 -29.08 -9.79 9.76
CA ILE A 96 -27.97 -9.94 8.81
C ILE A 96 -26.87 -10.81 9.42
N GLN A 97 -26.48 -10.54 10.67
CA GLN A 97 -25.50 -11.34 11.38
C GLN A 97 -25.98 -12.79 11.55
N ALA A 98 -27.23 -13.01 11.93
CA ALA A 98 -27.80 -14.36 12.07
C ALA A 98 -27.81 -15.14 10.74
N LEU A 99 -28.17 -14.49 9.64
CA LEU A 99 -28.11 -15.09 8.30
C LEU A 99 -26.67 -15.47 7.92
N ILE A 100 -25.70 -14.57 8.12
CA ILE A 100 -24.29 -14.86 7.80
C ILE A 100 -23.79 -16.01 8.68
N GLN A 101 -24.05 -15.94 9.99
CA GLN A 101 -23.67 -16.96 10.95
C GLN A 101 -24.19 -18.34 10.56
N ALA A 102 -25.43 -18.43 10.11
CA ALA A 102 -26.08 -19.70 9.78
C ALA A 102 -25.58 -20.31 8.46
N TYR A 103 -25.27 -19.49 7.45
CA TYR A 103 -25.14 -20.00 6.07
C TYR A 103 -23.91 -19.53 5.28
N LEU A 104 -23.21 -18.49 5.73
CA LEU A 104 -22.12 -17.86 4.96
C LEU A 104 -20.83 -17.64 5.78
N LEU A 105 -20.84 -18.00 7.06
CA LEU A 105 -19.76 -17.76 8.01
C LEU A 105 -18.43 -18.35 7.53
N ASP A 106 -18.42 -19.64 7.22
CA ASP A 106 -17.17 -20.34 6.91
C ASP A 106 -16.55 -19.88 5.58
N ASP A 107 -17.37 -19.55 4.57
CA ASP A 107 -16.86 -18.99 3.31
C ASP A 107 -16.26 -17.60 3.51
N LEU A 108 -16.93 -16.75 4.29
CA LEU A 108 -16.43 -15.42 4.59
C LEU A 108 -15.16 -15.48 5.43
N ALA A 109 -15.14 -16.36 6.44
CA ALA A 109 -13.96 -16.62 7.27
C ALA A 109 -12.79 -17.10 6.39
N LEU A 110 -13.01 -18.11 5.55
CA LEU A 110 -11.99 -18.65 4.66
C LEU A 110 -11.42 -17.57 3.73
N ALA A 111 -12.28 -16.74 3.13
CA ALA A 111 -11.83 -15.69 2.24
C ALA A 111 -11.02 -14.60 2.96
N ILE A 112 -11.43 -14.21 4.17
CA ILE A 112 -10.68 -13.25 5.01
C ILE A 112 -9.34 -13.87 5.41
N GLU A 113 -9.32 -15.12 5.86
CA GLU A 113 -8.09 -15.82 6.24
C GLU A 113 -7.10 -15.96 5.09
N GLN A 114 -7.57 -16.28 3.89
CA GLN A 114 -6.74 -16.32 2.67
C GLN A 114 -6.15 -14.94 2.36
N LYS A 115 -6.96 -13.88 2.37
CA LYS A 115 -6.47 -12.51 2.14
C LYS A 115 -5.47 -12.08 3.21
N MET A 116 -5.68 -12.47 4.47
CA MET A 116 -4.70 -12.24 5.53
C MET A 116 -3.40 -13.01 5.27
N ALA A 117 -3.47 -14.29 4.87
CA ALA A 117 -2.29 -15.10 4.55
C ALA A 117 -1.47 -14.50 3.38
N GLU A 118 -2.16 -13.97 2.38
CA GLU A 118 -1.59 -13.30 1.21
C GLU A 118 -1.18 -11.83 1.46
N ASN A 119 -1.34 -11.33 2.69
CA ASN A 119 -1.03 -9.95 3.07
C ASN A 119 -1.80 -8.87 2.28
N LYS A 120 -3.00 -9.19 1.78
CA LYS A 120 -3.87 -8.29 0.99
C LYS A 120 -4.72 -7.39 1.90
N PHE A 121 -4.07 -6.62 2.79
CA PHE A 121 -4.76 -5.80 3.78
C PHE A 121 -5.60 -4.66 3.19
N GLU A 122 -5.23 -4.12 2.01
CA GLU A 122 -6.08 -3.16 1.30
C GLU A 122 -7.41 -3.76 0.81
N ASP A 123 -7.41 -5.03 0.39
CA ASP A 123 -8.65 -5.71 0.04
C ASP A 123 -9.49 -6.05 1.27
N LEU A 124 -8.83 -6.39 2.38
CA LEU A 124 -9.50 -6.60 3.66
C LEU A 124 -10.17 -5.30 4.14
N LEU A 125 -9.54 -4.14 3.99
CA LEU A 125 -10.14 -2.85 4.35
C LEU A 125 -11.44 -2.57 3.59
N LYS A 126 -11.56 -3.00 2.32
CA LYS A 126 -12.83 -2.90 1.57
C LYS A 126 -13.91 -3.78 2.18
N LEU A 127 -13.57 -4.99 2.61
CA LEU A 127 -14.50 -5.87 3.33
C LEU A 127 -14.88 -5.31 4.70
N MET A 128 -13.95 -4.62 5.39
CA MET A 128 -14.23 -4.02 6.69
C MET A 128 -15.22 -2.85 6.64
N ALA A 129 -15.51 -2.30 5.45
CA ALA A 129 -16.65 -1.38 5.29
C ALA A 129 -17.99 -2.02 5.72
N TYR A 130 -18.06 -3.35 5.73
CA TYR A 130 -19.20 -4.15 6.14
C TYR A 130 -19.04 -4.80 7.51
N HIS A 131 -18.07 -4.34 8.33
CA HIS A 131 -17.77 -4.94 9.63
C HIS A 131 -19.01 -5.08 10.54
N ALA A 132 -19.95 -4.14 10.46
CA ALA A 132 -21.19 -4.19 11.23
C ALA A 132 -22.08 -5.42 10.92
N PHE A 133 -21.91 -6.04 9.75
CA PHE A 133 -22.62 -7.27 9.38
C PHE A 133 -21.95 -8.53 9.92
N PHE A 134 -20.74 -8.45 10.45
CA PHE A 134 -19.98 -9.63 10.83
C PHE A 134 -20.50 -10.20 12.15
N PRO A 135 -20.84 -11.49 12.20
CA PRO A 135 -21.19 -12.15 13.46
C PRO A 135 -20.02 -12.13 14.45
N GLU A 136 -20.34 -12.19 15.74
CA GLU A 136 -19.33 -12.20 16.81
C GLU A 136 -18.29 -13.31 16.62
N GLU A 137 -18.72 -14.52 16.24
CA GLU A 137 -17.80 -15.64 16.01
C GLU A 137 -16.77 -15.33 14.91
N LEU A 138 -17.21 -14.69 13.82
CA LEU A 138 -16.29 -14.27 12.76
C LEU A 138 -15.29 -13.25 13.27
N GLN A 139 -15.75 -12.24 14.02
CA GLN A 139 -14.89 -11.21 14.59
C GLN A 139 -13.83 -11.82 15.52
N GLN A 140 -14.22 -12.78 16.38
CA GLN A 140 -13.29 -13.51 17.25
C GLN A 140 -12.27 -14.34 16.46
N ARG A 141 -12.70 -15.02 15.38
CA ARG A 141 -11.79 -15.76 14.48
C ARG A 141 -10.76 -14.83 13.85
N ILE A 142 -11.18 -13.65 13.37
CA ILE A 142 -10.30 -12.64 12.76
C ILE A 142 -9.33 -12.08 13.80
N LEU A 143 -9.81 -11.67 14.99
CA LEU A 143 -8.99 -11.16 16.07
C LEU A 143 -7.88 -12.15 16.47
N ARG A 144 -8.21 -13.45 16.58
CA ARG A 144 -7.22 -14.50 16.84
C ARG A 144 -6.14 -14.54 15.75
N LYS A 145 -6.50 -14.40 14.48
CA LYS A 145 -5.54 -14.35 13.36
C LYS A 145 -4.70 -13.08 13.35
N CYS A 146 -5.28 -11.93 13.72
CA CYS A 146 -4.56 -10.67 13.90
C CYS A 146 -3.47 -10.84 14.96
N THR A 147 -3.86 -11.38 16.11
CA THR A 147 -2.98 -11.67 17.24
C THR A 147 -1.82 -12.59 16.83
N GLN A 148 -2.14 -13.71 16.15
CA GLN A 148 -1.14 -14.64 15.63
C GLN A 148 -0.17 -13.99 14.63
N LYS A 149 -0.64 -13.06 13.80
CA LYS A 149 0.22 -12.32 12.87
C LYS A 149 1.17 -11.37 13.57
N ILE A 150 0.74 -10.71 14.64
CA ILE A 150 1.63 -9.84 15.42
C ILE A 150 2.65 -10.69 16.19
N ASP A 151 2.22 -11.79 16.81
CA ASP A 151 3.13 -12.73 17.48
C ASP A 151 4.18 -13.30 16.53
N PHE A 152 3.75 -13.68 15.31
CA PHE A 152 4.68 -14.08 14.26
C PHE A 152 5.65 -12.94 13.91
N ALA A 153 5.16 -11.71 13.72
CA ALA A 153 6.02 -10.56 13.43
C ALA A 153 7.04 -10.30 14.54
N ILE A 154 6.62 -10.30 15.81
CA ILE A 154 7.49 -10.17 16.99
C ILE A 154 8.61 -11.24 16.94
N SER A 155 8.24 -12.50 16.75
CA SER A 155 9.21 -13.61 16.73
C SER A 155 10.23 -13.49 15.58
N GLN A 156 9.80 -13.01 14.42
CA GLN A 156 10.67 -12.88 13.25
C GLN A 156 11.57 -11.64 13.36
N PHE A 157 11.08 -10.54 13.93
CA PHE A 157 11.81 -9.28 14.06
C PHE A 157 12.89 -9.33 15.14
N GLN A 158 12.68 -10.09 16.22
CA GLN A 158 13.70 -10.35 17.25
C GLN A 158 14.90 -11.14 16.71
N ASN A 159 14.69 -11.95 15.68
CA ASN A 159 15.73 -12.80 15.11
C ASN A 159 16.45 -12.06 13.98
N SER A 160 17.65 -11.54 14.26
CA SER A 160 18.47 -10.74 13.32
C SER A 160 18.94 -11.46 12.05
N ARG A 161 18.68 -12.77 11.92
CA ARG A 161 19.08 -13.62 10.79
C ARG A 161 17.91 -14.00 9.88
N THR A 162 16.70 -13.58 10.17
CA THR A 162 15.50 -14.03 9.46
C THR A 162 15.13 -13.11 8.32
N ASP A 163 14.80 -13.71 7.18
CA ASP A 163 14.25 -13.00 6.03
C ASP A 163 12.91 -12.34 6.39
N THR A 164 12.91 -11.01 6.48
CA THR A 164 11.71 -10.24 6.84
C THR A 164 10.71 -10.07 5.69
N ALA A 165 10.95 -10.68 4.53
CA ALA A 165 9.97 -10.75 3.45
C ALA A 165 8.64 -11.35 3.91
N ARG A 166 8.69 -12.37 4.79
CA ARG A 166 7.48 -13.03 5.34
C ARG A 166 6.65 -12.15 6.25
N ILE A 167 7.26 -11.10 6.80
CA ILE A 167 6.59 -10.12 7.67
C ILE A 167 6.51 -8.75 7.01
N ALA A 168 6.68 -8.66 5.69
CA ALA A 168 6.65 -7.37 4.97
C ALA A 168 5.34 -6.59 5.18
N TYR A 169 4.25 -7.26 5.56
CA TYR A 169 2.98 -6.64 5.90
C TYR A 169 3.06 -5.64 7.07
N ILE A 170 4.00 -5.79 8.01
CA ILE A 170 4.14 -4.84 9.13
C ILE A 170 4.75 -3.49 8.69
N LYS A 171 5.21 -3.39 7.43
CA LYS A 171 5.74 -2.17 6.82
C LYS A 171 4.65 -1.33 6.15
N THR A 172 3.40 -1.81 6.11
CA THR A 172 2.29 -1.12 5.45
C THR A 172 1.27 -0.60 6.46
N SER A 173 0.82 0.64 6.28
CA SER A 173 -0.20 1.25 7.15
C SER A 173 -1.54 0.51 7.08
N SER A 174 -1.83 -0.14 5.96
CA SER A 174 -3.06 -0.91 5.71
C SER A 174 -3.23 -2.06 6.71
N PHE A 175 -2.13 -2.70 7.12
CA PHE A 175 -2.17 -3.73 8.17
C PHE A 175 -2.69 -3.15 9.49
N TYR A 176 -2.11 -2.06 9.96
CA TYR A 176 -2.51 -1.41 11.21
C TYR A 176 -3.91 -0.80 11.15
N ARG A 177 -4.28 -0.22 10.00
CA ARG A 177 -5.66 0.26 9.76
C ARG A 177 -6.68 -0.87 9.82
N PHE A 178 -6.32 -2.07 9.36
CA PHE A 178 -7.17 -3.25 9.47
C PHE A 178 -7.29 -3.72 10.92
N LEU A 179 -6.20 -3.65 11.71
CA LEU A 179 -6.23 -3.98 13.14
C LEU A 179 -7.18 -3.08 13.93
N ASN A 180 -7.36 -1.81 13.53
CA ASN A 180 -8.24 -0.86 14.21
C ASN A 180 -9.72 -1.28 14.27
N PHE A 181 -10.15 -2.27 13.48
CA PHE A 181 -11.49 -2.84 13.57
C PHE A 181 -11.64 -3.85 14.72
N PHE A 182 -10.51 -4.33 15.26
CA PHE A 182 -10.43 -5.39 16.27
C PHE A 182 -9.52 -5.00 17.44
N THR A 183 -9.35 -3.69 17.68
CA THR A 183 -8.54 -3.18 18.81
C THR A 183 -9.05 -3.80 20.11
N THR A 184 -8.11 -4.28 20.94
CA THR A 184 -8.34 -4.82 22.29
C THR A 184 -7.13 -4.50 23.17
N PRO A 185 -7.26 -4.46 24.50
CA PRO A 185 -6.12 -4.26 25.38
C PRO A 185 -4.98 -5.28 25.15
N GLU A 186 -5.31 -6.54 24.85
CA GLU A 186 -4.31 -7.56 24.50
C GLU A 186 -3.56 -7.23 23.20
N LEU A 187 -4.28 -6.71 22.20
CA LEU A 187 -3.68 -6.29 20.94
C LEU A 187 -2.77 -5.07 21.14
N ASP A 188 -3.17 -4.13 22.00
CA ASP A 188 -2.36 -2.96 22.39
C ASP A 188 -1.05 -3.38 23.06
N ASP A 189 -1.07 -4.32 24.01
CA ASP A 189 0.12 -4.88 24.64
C ASP A 189 1.09 -5.51 23.62
N LYS A 190 0.54 -6.20 22.62
CA LYS A 190 1.33 -6.82 21.54
C LYS A 190 1.89 -5.79 20.58
N ILE A 191 1.14 -4.74 20.25
CA ILE A 191 1.62 -3.61 19.45
C ILE A 191 2.73 -2.87 20.19
N GLN A 192 2.58 -2.60 21.48
CA GLN A 192 3.63 -2.00 22.31
C GLN A 192 4.89 -2.87 22.34
N THR A 193 4.72 -4.20 22.48
CA THR A 193 5.84 -5.15 22.44
C THR A 193 6.57 -5.11 21.10
N LEU A 194 5.84 -5.16 19.99
CA LEU A 194 6.42 -5.02 18.65
C LEU A 194 7.12 -3.68 18.48
N LEU A 195 6.52 -2.58 18.96
CA LEU A 195 7.09 -1.24 18.87
C LEU A 195 8.44 -1.18 19.58
N ASN A 196 8.52 -1.67 20.82
CA ASN A 196 9.76 -1.67 21.60
C ASN A 196 10.89 -2.40 20.86
N ILE A 197 10.59 -3.58 20.29
CA ILE A 197 11.55 -4.36 19.51
C ILE A 197 12.02 -3.60 18.27
N VAL A 198 11.08 -2.95 17.57
CA VAL A 198 11.38 -2.18 16.36
C VAL A 198 12.21 -0.93 16.69
N VAL A 199 11.88 -0.22 17.77
CA VAL A 199 12.62 0.96 18.26
C VAL A 199 14.04 0.57 18.66
N ASP A 200 14.21 -0.53 19.38
CA ASP A 200 15.54 -1.05 19.71
C ASP A 200 16.34 -1.38 18.45
N ALA A 201 15.69 -1.99 17.45
CA ALA A 201 16.35 -2.30 16.19
C ALA A 201 16.71 -1.04 15.37
N PHE A 202 15.88 0.00 15.44
CA PHE A 202 16.13 1.31 14.84
C PHE A 202 17.32 2.00 15.51
N ASN A 203 17.31 2.13 16.84
CA ASN A 203 18.35 2.79 17.62
C ASN A 203 19.71 2.09 17.49
N ASN A 204 19.71 0.76 17.51
CA ASN A 204 20.92 -0.04 17.36
C ASN A 204 21.32 -0.30 15.90
N LYS A 205 20.53 0.20 14.93
CA LYS A 205 20.74 0.03 13.48
C LYS A 205 20.87 -1.45 13.06
N THR A 206 20.19 -2.35 13.75
CA THR A 206 20.28 -3.80 13.51
C THR A 206 19.31 -4.29 12.44
N HIS A 207 18.29 -3.50 12.10
CA HIS A 207 17.30 -3.86 11.08
C HIS A 207 16.97 -2.69 10.15
N SER A 208 17.28 -2.85 8.87
CA SER A 208 17.17 -1.77 7.86
C SER A 208 15.75 -1.28 7.57
N SER A 209 14.72 -2.03 7.97
CA SER A 209 13.32 -1.64 7.79
C SER A 209 12.65 -1.12 9.06
N ALA A 210 13.39 -0.95 10.17
CA ALA A 210 12.78 -0.57 11.44
C ALA A 210 12.09 0.80 11.37
N ASP A 211 12.66 1.75 10.64
CA ASP A 211 12.09 3.06 10.34
C ASP A 211 10.72 2.98 9.65
N THR A 212 10.62 2.15 8.62
CA THR A 212 9.42 1.96 7.80
C THR A 212 8.31 1.32 8.64
N VAL A 213 8.68 0.37 9.50
CA VAL A 213 7.74 -0.26 10.43
C VAL A 213 7.23 0.75 11.45
N MET A 214 8.10 1.55 12.08
CA MET A 214 7.69 2.61 13.01
C MET A 214 6.71 3.61 12.37
N VAL A 215 6.98 4.03 11.13
CA VAL A 215 6.09 4.94 10.39
C VAL A 215 4.73 4.29 10.12
N ALA A 216 4.70 3.02 9.72
CA ALA A 216 3.47 2.29 9.44
C ALA A 216 2.64 2.07 10.72
N MET A 217 3.29 1.76 11.84
CA MET A 217 2.67 1.51 13.15
C MET A 217 1.86 2.70 13.66
N ALA A 218 2.21 3.93 13.30
CA ALA A 218 1.45 5.14 13.64
C ALA A 218 0.05 5.22 13.01
N SER A 219 -0.32 4.26 12.15
CA SER A 219 -1.69 4.12 11.63
C SER A 219 -2.60 3.27 12.53
N TYR A 220 -2.05 2.66 13.58
CA TYR A 220 -2.81 1.93 14.61
C TYR A 220 -3.46 2.92 15.59
N LYS A 221 -4.68 2.60 16.02
CA LYS A 221 -5.47 3.38 16.98
C LYS A 221 -5.74 2.51 18.21
N PRO A 222 -4.88 2.62 19.25
CA PRO A 222 -5.04 1.87 20.49
C PRO A 222 -6.19 2.41 21.34
N PHE A 223 -6.59 1.65 22.37
CA PHE A 223 -7.44 2.16 23.45
C PHE A 223 -6.67 3.07 24.41
N ASP A 224 -5.38 2.78 24.60
CA ASP A 224 -4.49 3.55 25.46
C ASP A 224 -3.98 4.80 24.73
N GLU A 225 -4.41 5.98 25.16
CA GLU A 225 -3.98 7.27 24.62
C GLU A 225 -2.45 7.47 24.73
N GLU A 226 -1.80 6.90 25.77
CA GLU A 226 -0.34 6.99 25.96
C GLU A 226 0.39 6.17 24.88
N LEU A 227 -0.16 5.01 24.50
CA LEU A 227 0.36 4.21 23.39
C LEU A 227 0.16 4.93 22.05
N GLU A 228 -0.98 5.61 21.84
CA GLU A 228 -1.21 6.39 20.61
C GLU A 228 -0.17 7.50 20.46
N GLU A 229 0.06 8.26 21.53
CA GLU A 229 1.08 9.32 21.55
C GLU A 229 2.48 8.74 21.31
N THR A 230 2.80 7.60 21.94
CA THR A 230 4.08 6.91 21.77
C THR A 230 4.29 6.47 20.31
N LEU A 231 3.28 5.93 19.65
CA LEU A 231 3.34 5.53 18.24
C LEU A 231 3.59 6.73 17.31
N LEU A 232 2.88 7.84 17.53
CA LEU A 232 3.03 9.07 16.77
C LEU A 232 4.41 9.72 16.99
N ASN A 233 4.86 9.81 18.23
CA ASN A 233 6.17 10.37 18.60
C ASN A 233 7.31 9.57 17.96
N ASN A 234 7.23 8.23 17.95
CA ASN A 234 8.23 7.39 17.31
C ASN A 234 8.29 7.58 15.78
N ARG A 235 7.14 7.73 15.12
CA ARG A 235 7.10 8.13 13.70
C ARG A 235 7.78 9.48 13.48
N ASP A 236 7.53 10.46 14.36
CA ASP A 236 8.08 11.81 14.22
C ASP A 236 9.61 11.84 14.44
N VAL A 237 10.13 10.97 15.32
CA VAL A 237 11.58 10.71 15.46
C VAL A 237 12.17 10.21 14.15
N VAL A 238 11.51 9.28 13.44
CA VAL A 238 11.98 8.79 12.13
C VAL A 238 12.00 9.91 11.08
N PHE A 239 11.02 10.81 11.11
CA PHE A 239 10.97 11.96 10.20
C PHE A 239 11.91 13.11 10.59
N GLY A 240 12.69 12.97 11.67
CA GLY A 240 13.63 14.00 12.11
C GLY A 240 12.93 15.28 12.58
N ASN A 241 11.69 15.15 13.08
CA ASN A 241 10.85 16.28 13.50
C ASN A 241 10.69 16.24 15.04
N PRO A 242 11.70 16.66 15.83
CA PRO A 242 11.64 16.60 17.28
C PRO A 242 10.83 17.77 17.82
N ASN A 243 9.52 17.81 17.54
CA ASN A 243 8.61 18.67 18.29
C ASN A 243 8.04 17.89 19.48
N THR A 244 8.93 17.47 20.38
CA THR A 244 8.56 17.15 21.75
C THR A 244 9.52 17.88 22.68
N THR A 245 9.01 18.97 23.26
CA THR A 245 9.56 19.55 24.48
C THR A 245 9.71 18.42 25.49
N SER A 246 10.95 18.06 25.77
CA SER A 246 11.33 17.17 26.85
C SER A 246 10.89 17.80 28.17
N GLN A 247 9.75 17.37 28.69
CA GLN A 247 9.52 17.39 30.12
C GLN A 247 10.04 16.08 30.69
N SER A 248 11.26 16.16 31.21
CA SER A 248 11.81 15.20 32.13
C SER A 248 10.87 15.03 33.34
N THR A 249 10.14 13.92 33.40
CA THR A 249 9.65 13.37 34.66
C THR A 249 10.21 11.97 34.82
N SER A 250 11.32 11.89 35.55
CA SER A 250 11.79 10.67 36.16
C SER A 250 10.64 10.03 36.95
N GLY A 251 10.22 8.84 36.54
CA GLY A 251 9.16 8.11 37.22
C GLY A 251 9.07 6.66 36.74
N PHE A 252 10.19 5.93 36.76
CA PHE A 252 10.18 4.48 36.55
C PHE A 252 9.26 3.84 37.61
N ASN A 253 8.07 3.43 37.19
CA ASN A 253 7.03 2.95 38.08
C ASN A 253 7.35 1.50 38.51
N TRP A 254 8.14 1.39 39.59
CA TRP A 254 8.67 0.15 40.18
C TRP A 254 7.60 -0.92 40.48
N ARG A 255 6.31 -0.53 40.50
CA ARG A 255 5.17 -1.45 40.66
C ARG A 255 4.93 -2.34 39.44
N VAL A 256 5.13 -1.84 38.21
CA VAL A 256 4.94 -2.61 36.97
C VAL A 256 6.09 -3.60 36.77
N PHE A 257 7.32 -3.20 37.12
CA PHE A 257 8.49 -4.09 37.10
C PHE A 257 8.32 -5.30 38.02
N PHE A 258 7.79 -5.12 39.23
CA PHE A 258 7.56 -6.25 40.14
C PHE A 258 6.45 -7.19 39.66
N VAL A 259 5.42 -6.71 38.97
CA VAL A 259 4.36 -7.56 38.42
C VAL A 259 4.90 -8.39 37.24
N ILE A 260 5.72 -7.80 36.37
CA ILE A 260 6.36 -8.50 35.24
C ILE A 260 7.34 -9.56 35.74
N VAL A 261 8.17 -9.24 36.73
CA VAL A 261 9.10 -10.21 37.35
C VAL A 261 8.33 -11.33 38.05
N PHE A 262 7.20 -11.05 38.69
CA PHE A 262 6.38 -12.08 39.35
C PHE A 262 5.67 -13.02 38.34
N ILE A 263 5.26 -12.50 37.19
CA ILE A 263 4.66 -13.28 36.10
C ILE A 263 5.73 -14.14 35.41
N LEU A 264 6.91 -13.59 35.11
CA LEU A 264 8.03 -14.35 34.56
C LEU A 264 8.54 -15.42 35.54
N PHE A 265 8.53 -15.14 36.85
CA PHE A 265 8.83 -16.13 37.88
C PHE A 265 7.78 -17.25 37.92
N LYS A 266 6.49 -16.92 37.80
CA LYS A 266 5.42 -17.94 37.70
C LYS A 266 5.55 -18.80 36.43
N ILE A 267 5.92 -18.21 35.30
CA ILE A 267 6.15 -18.94 34.04
C ILE A 267 7.38 -19.84 34.20
N ALA A 268 8.47 -19.38 34.81
CA ALA A 268 9.66 -20.20 35.05
C ALA A 268 9.41 -21.36 36.02
N VAL A 269 8.55 -21.19 37.04
CA VAL A 269 8.15 -22.26 37.97
C VAL A 269 7.21 -23.29 37.30
N VAL A 270 6.44 -22.89 36.29
CA VAL A 270 5.56 -23.80 35.52
C VAL A 270 6.34 -24.52 34.41
N SER A 271 7.31 -23.87 33.77
CA SER A 271 8.15 -24.47 32.71
C SER A 271 9.15 -25.52 33.22
N ASN A 272 9.37 -25.62 34.54
CA ASN A 272 10.20 -26.66 35.15
C ASN A 272 9.42 -27.95 35.51
N ARG A 273 8.18 -28.08 35.05
CA ARG A 273 7.41 -29.34 35.10
C ARG A 273 6.69 -29.56 33.78
N CYS A 274 7.42 -30.07 32.79
CA CYS A 274 6.92 -31.05 31.81
C CYS A 274 8.04 -31.44 30.84
N ASP A 275 8.65 -32.60 31.07
CA ASP A 275 9.26 -33.42 30.03
C ASP A 275 8.18 -34.39 29.49
N ARG A 276 8.05 -34.50 28.16
CA ARG A 276 8.09 -35.75 27.36
C ARG A 276 7.37 -35.67 26.01
N ASP A 277 8.12 -36.06 24.97
CA ASP A 277 7.78 -36.78 23.73
C ASP A 277 6.52 -36.41 22.94
N SER A 278 6.70 -36.03 21.66
CA SER A 278 6.23 -36.85 20.52
C SER A 278 6.79 -36.38 19.16
N ASN A 279 7.28 -37.36 18.39
CA ASN A 279 7.75 -37.25 17.01
C ASN A 279 6.62 -36.90 16.03
N VAL A 280 6.89 -36.06 15.04
CA VAL A 280 6.07 -35.90 13.82
C VAL A 280 7.00 -35.97 12.59
N PRO A 281 6.72 -36.82 11.57
CA PRO A 281 7.55 -36.95 10.38
C PRO A 281 7.25 -35.83 9.34
N PRO A 282 8.16 -35.57 8.38
CA PRO A 282 8.00 -34.47 7.42
C PRO A 282 7.05 -34.84 6.27
N ILE A 283 6.29 -33.85 5.79
CA ILE A 283 5.42 -33.94 4.60
C ILE A 283 6.18 -33.37 3.40
N GLU A 284 6.22 -34.14 2.31
CA GLU A 284 6.78 -33.78 1.01
C GLU A 284 5.93 -32.72 0.29
N LEU A 285 6.61 -31.81 -0.42
CA LEU A 285 6.02 -30.68 -1.15
C LEU A 285 5.89 -31.03 -2.64
N GLU A 286 4.68 -31.34 -3.12
CA GLU A 286 4.41 -31.48 -4.55
C GLU A 286 4.04 -30.14 -5.22
N GLY A 287 4.55 -29.97 -6.44
CA GLY A 287 4.69 -28.70 -7.15
C GLY A 287 3.40 -28.09 -7.70
N LEU A 288 3.39 -26.75 -7.75
CA LEU A 288 2.40 -25.94 -8.46
C LEU A 288 2.96 -25.52 -9.82
N THR A 289 2.33 -25.99 -10.89
CA THR A 289 2.47 -25.46 -12.24
C THR A 289 1.73 -24.12 -12.35
N VAL A 290 2.41 -23.10 -12.86
CA VAL A 290 1.90 -21.74 -13.08
C VAL A 290 1.15 -21.70 -14.40
N ASP A 291 -0.16 -21.45 -14.34
CA ASP A 291 -0.97 -21.18 -15.53
C ASP A 291 -1.08 -19.66 -15.75
N SER A 292 -0.69 -19.22 -16.95
CA SER A 292 -0.59 -17.81 -17.32
C SER A 292 -1.90 -17.29 -17.89
N SER A 293 -2.69 -16.59 -17.08
CA SER A 293 -3.79 -15.74 -17.58
C SER A 293 -3.43 -14.26 -17.38
N GLY A 294 -3.55 -13.48 -18.46
CA GLY A 294 -3.09 -12.10 -18.59
C GLY A 294 -3.32 -11.21 -17.37
N VAL A 295 -2.25 -10.53 -16.98
CA VAL A 295 -2.14 -9.64 -15.83
C VAL A 295 -3.16 -8.50 -15.94
N LYS A 296 -4.15 -8.48 -15.04
CA LYS A 296 -4.98 -7.28 -14.82
C LYS A 296 -4.17 -6.30 -13.98
N LEU A 297 -3.81 -5.16 -14.58
CA LEU A 297 -3.01 -4.11 -13.97
C LEU A 297 -3.68 -3.57 -12.69
N ASP A 298 -2.94 -3.52 -11.58
CA ASP A 298 -3.43 -3.08 -10.26
C ASP A 298 -4.05 -1.66 -10.31
N ARG A 299 -5.11 -1.46 -9.53
CA ARG A 299 -5.76 -0.16 -9.34
C ARG A 299 -4.82 0.88 -8.71
N TYR A 300 -3.89 0.45 -7.87
CA TYR A 300 -2.83 1.32 -7.34
C TYR A 300 -1.97 1.90 -8.46
N TYR A 301 -1.50 1.05 -9.37
CA TYR A 301 -0.65 1.47 -10.47
C TYR A 301 -1.37 2.40 -11.46
N THR A 302 -2.65 2.15 -11.74
CA THR A 302 -3.47 3.03 -12.59
C THR A 302 -3.79 4.37 -11.92
N GLN A 303 -4.09 4.38 -10.61
CA GLN A 303 -4.29 5.62 -9.84
C GLN A 303 -2.99 6.41 -9.69
N MET A 304 -1.87 5.73 -9.49
CA MET A 304 -0.56 6.39 -9.39
C MET A 304 -0.16 7.01 -10.73
N ARG A 305 -0.37 6.30 -11.85
CA ARG A 305 -0.19 6.86 -13.19
C ARG A 305 -0.98 8.15 -13.38
N PHE A 306 -2.26 8.16 -13.00
CA PHE A 306 -3.10 9.37 -13.07
C PHE A 306 -2.56 10.52 -12.21
N LYS A 307 -2.06 10.22 -10.99
CA LYS A 307 -1.46 11.23 -10.09
C LYS A 307 -0.17 11.82 -10.67
N ILE A 308 0.69 10.98 -11.25
CA ILE A 308 1.94 11.41 -11.90
C ILE A 308 1.64 12.28 -13.12
N ASP A 309 0.71 11.85 -13.98
CA ASP A 309 0.28 12.63 -15.15
C ASP A 309 -0.28 14.00 -14.71
N SER A 310 -1.09 14.01 -13.65
CA SER A 310 -1.62 15.24 -13.05
C SER A 310 -0.51 16.14 -12.49
N PHE A 311 0.55 15.56 -11.90
CA PHE A 311 1.70 16.31 -11.39
C PHE A 311 2.51 16.94 -12.53
N GLN A 312 2.74 16.22 -13.62
CA GLN A 312 3.41 16.78 -14.81
C GLN A 312 2.59 17.92 -15.44
N VAL A 313 1.25 17.79 -15.44
CA VAL A 313 0.35 18.88 -15.84
C VAL A 313 0.54 20.09 -14.93
N PHE A 314 0.52 19.91 -13.61
CA PHE A 314 0.80 20.98 -12.65
C PHE A 314 2.15 21.68 -12.88
N LEU A 315 3.22 20.94 -13.17
CA LEU A 315 4.55 21.49 -13.39
C LEU A 315 4.66 22.32 -14.68
N THR A 316 3.81 22.06 -15.68
CA THR A 316 4.00 22.61 -17.03
C THR A 316 2.83 23.41 -17.60
N GLN A 317 1.65 23.31 -17.00
CA GLN A 317 0.44 23.98 -17.45
C GLN A 317 0.01 25.02 -16.42
N PHE A 318 0.53 26.22 -16.60
CA PHE A 318 0.11 27.43 -15.89
C PHE A 318 0.31 28.64 -16.83
N ASP A 319 -0.36 29.75 -16.52
CA ASP A 319 -0.21 31.01 -17.25
C ASP A 319 0.81 31.90 -16.52
N PRO A 320 2.02 32.10 -17.07
CA PRO A 320 3.05 32.92 -16.42
C PRO A 320 2.62 34.36 -16.16
N SER A 321 1.69 34.90 -16.95
CA SER A 321 1.19 36.27 -16.79
C SER A 321 0.21 36.43 -15.63
N LYS A 322 -0.33 35.32 -15.11
CA LYS A 322 -1.36 35.30 -14.06
C LYS A 322 -0.87 34.67 -12.75
N ILE A 323 0.44 34.44 -12.62
CA ILE A 323 1.01 33.92 -11.37
C ILE A 323 0.86 34.96 -10.26
N THR A 324 0.45 34.51 -9.08
CA THR A 324 0.33 35.35 -7.88
C THR A 324 0.93 34.63 -6.67
N GLN A 325 1.18 35.38 -5.60
CA GLN A 325 1.71 34.83 -4.33
C GLN A 325 3.02 34.04 -4.51
N VAL A 326 3.95 34.59 -5.29
CA VAL A 326 5.23 33.94 -5.59
C VAL A 326 6.09 33.88 -4.33
N LYS A 327 6.35 32.66 -3.87
CA LYS A 327 7.29 32.33 -2.80
C LYS A 327 8.49 31.60 -3.42
N PRO A 328 9.62 32.30 -3.67
CA PRO A 328 10.82 31.66 -4.19
C PRO A 328 11.32 30.60 -3.21
N LYS A 329 11.90 29.51 -3.73
CA LYS A 329 12.60 28.54 -2.88
C LYS A 329 14.02 29.02 -2.64
N ASP A 330 14.24 29.66 -1.50
CA ASP A 330 15.56 30.16 -1.14
C ASP A 330 16.54 28.98 -0.88
N ARG A 331 17.76 29.11 -1.41
CA ARG A 331 18.92 28.26 -1.08
C ARG A 331 18.82 26.76 -1.46
N LEU A 332 18.24 26.39 -2.61
CA LEU A 332 18.54 25.06 -3.15
C LEU A 332 20.00 24.97 -3.60
N VAL A 333 20.63 23.89 -3.19
CA VAL A 333 21.94 23.45 -3.69
C VAL A 333 21.75 22.30 -4.69
N THR A 334 22.65 22.17 -5.64
CA THR A 334 22.65 21.02 -6.55
C THR A 334 22.66 19.71 -5.76
N GLY A 335 21.81 18.77 -6.16
CA GLY A 335 21.56 17.49 -5.51
C GLY A 335 20.38 17.47 -4.53
N SER A 336 19.84 18.63 -4.14
CA SER A 336 18.67 18.69 -3.25
C SER A 336 17.38 18.31 -3.98
N ASN A 337 16.42 17.77 -3.23
CA ASN A 337 15.10 17.46 -3.75
C ASN A 337 14.17 18.67 -3.64
N PRO A 338 13.64 19.16 -4.75
CA PRO A 338 12.73 20.29 -4.72
C PRO A 338 11.31 19.92 -4.30
N PHE A 339 10.93 18.64 -4.31
CA PHE A 339 9.57 18.14 -4.10
C PHE A 339 9.42 17.35 -2.80
N THR A 340 8.20 17.32 -2.29
CA THR A 340 7.81 16.64 -1.05
C THR A 340 6.63 15.68 -1.24
N THR A 341 5.93 15.77 -2.38
CA THR A 341 4.69 15.00 -2.62
C THR A 341 4.93 13.56 -3.09
N PHE A 342 5.84 13.37 -4.05
CA PHE A 342 6.03 12.08 -4.74
C PHE A 342 7.46 11.55 -4.70
N TYR A 343 8.43 12.42 -4.49
CA TYR A 343 9.85 12.11 -4.57
C TYR A 343 10.42 12.30 -3.16
N ASN A 344 10.94 11.23 -2.57
CA ASN A 344 11.46 11.23 -1.20
C ASN A 344 12.99 11.36 -1.18
N ASP A 345 13.54 11.91 -0.08
CA ASP A 345 14.98 12.14 0.13
C ASP A 345 15.78 10.88 0.50
N GLN A 346 15.24 9.68 0.31
CA GLN A 346 15.90 8.45 0.74
C GLN A 346 17.20 8.21 -0.06
N VAL A 347 18.33 8.58 0.52
CA VAL A 347 19.66 8.16 0.07
C VAL A 347 19.86 6.70 0.48
N SER A 348 19.42 5.78 -0.38
CA SER A 348 19.83 4.38 -0.35
C SER A 348 21.22 4.24 -1.01
N SER A 349 22.28 4.23 -0.20
CA SER A 349 23.62 3.83 -0.62
C SER A 349 24.01 2.54 0.09
N SER A 350 23.64 1.41 -0.50
CA SER A 350 24.21 0.11 -0.13
C SER A 350 24.26 -0.80 -1.36
N GLY A 351 25.38 -0.70 -2.09
CA GLY A 351 25.70 -1.50 -3.27
C GLY A 351 26.99 -1.00 -3.91
N ASN A 352 27.66 -1.83 -4.72
CA ASN A 352 28.87 -1.44 -5.45
C ASN A 352 28.58 -0.19 -6.31
N GLU A 353 29.06 0.96 -5.86
CA GLU A 353 28.67 2.27 -6.36
C GLU A 353 29.16 2.48 -7.79
N ARG A 354 28.21 2.66 -8.73
CA ARG A 354 28.49 3.22 -10.05
C ARG A 354 27.85 4.60 -10.12
N PHE A 355 28.67 5.62 -10.34
CA PHE A 355 28.23 7.01 -10.38
C PHE A 355 27.87 7.43 -11.80
N GLN A 356 26.64 7.89 -11.97
CA GLN A 356 26.18 8.50 -13.20
C GLN A 356 26.41 10.02 -13.12
N ARG A 357 27.41 10.54 -13.82
CA ARG A 357 27.69 11.99 -13.80
C ARG A 357 26.74 12.73 -14.75
N ILE A 358 26.08 13.76 -14.25
CA ILE A 358 25.22 14.68 -15.01
C ILE A 358 25.88 16.05 -15.02
N LYS A 359 26.12 16.63 -16.21
CA LYS A 359 26.68 17.97 -16.39
C LYS A 359 25.63 18.89 -17.00
N ASN A 360 25.15 19.87 -16.24
CA ASN A 360 24.24 20.89 -16.76
C ASN A 360 25.06 22.06 -17.33
N LYS A 361 25.25 22.09 -18.64
CA LYS A 361 25.90 23.20 -19.36
C LYS A 361 24.90 24.26 -19.86
N SER A 362 23.60 24.10 -19.62
CA SER A 362 22.58 25.08 -20.02
C SER A 362 22.56 26.30 -19.08
N ASN A 363 21.85 27.33 -19.49
CA ASN A 363 21.48 28.52 -18.72
C ASN A 363 20.15 28.32 -17.97
N TYR A 364 19.70 27.07 -17.83
CA TYR A 364 18.49 26.69 -17.11
C TYR A 364 18.87 25.82 -15.92
N ASP A 365 18.06 25.90 -14.89
CA ASP A 365 18.08 24.92 -13.82
C ASP A 365 17.30 23.68 -14.29
N VAL A 366 17.72 22.53 -13.78
CA VAL A 366 17.16 21.23 -14.17
C VAL A 366 16.74 20.48 -12.92
N ILE A 367 15.58 19.86 -12.96
CA ILE A 367 15.17 18.86 -11.99
C ILE A 367 15.12 17.52 -12.70
N VAL A 368 15.96 16.59 -12.24
CA VAL A 368 16.03 15.22 -12.76
C VAL A 368 15.08 14.36 -11.93
N LEU A 369 14.04 13.83 -12.57
CA LEU A 369 13.08 12.92 -11.97
C LEU A 369 13.55 11.49 -12.21
N GLU A 370 13.86 10.77 -11.14
CA GLU A 370 14.17 9.35 -11.14
C GLU A 370 12.91 8.54 -10.88
N ASN A 371 12.57 7.70 -11.87
CA ASN A 371 11.48 6.75 -11.79
C ASN A 371 12.02 5.33 -11.88
N VAL A 372 11.40 4.40 -11.16
CA VAL A 372 11.70 2.96 -11.23
C VAL A 372 10.54 2.25 -11.91
N ILE A 373 10.85 1.36 -12.84
CA ILE A 373 9.83 0.49 -13.43
C ILE A 373 9.48 -0.61 -12.43
N VAL A 374 8.21 -0.62 -12.01
CA VAL A 374 7.66 -1.62 -11.10
C VAL A 374 6.43 -2.22 -11.77
N TYR A 375 6.47 -3.51 -12.07
CA TYR A 375 5.35 -4.29 -12.65
C TYR A 375 4.88 -3.77 -14.03
N ASP A 376 4.86 -4.61 -15.08
CA ASP A 376 4.28 -4.28 -16.40
C ASP A 376 4.60 -2.88 -16.97
N SER A 377 5.83 -2.39 -16.75
CA SER A 377 6.31 -1.07 -17.24
C SER A 377 5.73 0.18 -16.55
N ILE A 378 5.09 0.07 -15.37
CA ILE A 378 4.61 1.25 -14.63
C ILE A 378 5.78 1.98 -13.97
N LYS A 379 5.81 3.31 -14.12
CA LYS A 379 6.85 4.19 -13.57
C LYS A 379 6.43 4.70 -12.20
N MET A 380 7.20 4.33 -11.18
CA MET A 380 7.03 4.83 -9.82
C MET A 380 8.06 5.92 -9.53
N PRO A 381 7.62 7.14 -9.13
CA PRO A 381 8.47 8.17 -8.57
C PRO A 381 9.34 7.61 -7.46
N ALA A 382 10.65 7.79 -7.59
CA ALA A 382 11.60 7.36 -6.57
C ALA A 382 12.29 8.58 -5.95
N LYS A 383 13.03 9.36 -6.77
CA LYS A 383 13.86 10.47 -6.29
C LYS A 383 13.83 11.64 -7.27
N ALA A 384 14.09 12.85 -6.78
CA ALA A 384 14.23 14.02 -7.64
C ALA A 384 15.47 14.82 -7.21
N TYR A 385 16.20 15.34 -8.19
CA TYR A 385 17.45 16.06 -7.96
C TYR A 385 17.44 17.39 -8.70
N TYR A 386 17.54 18.48 -7.97
CA TYR A 386 17.76 19.80 -8.52
C TYR A 386 19.23 19.95 -8.92
N ILE A 387 19.50 20.46 -10.12
CA ILE A 387 20.82 20.73 -10.67
C ILE A 387 20.80 22.15 -11.22
N LYS A 388 21.56 23.03 -10.57
CA LYS A 388 21.64 24.42 -10.96
C LYS A 388 22.30 24.59 -12.33
N ALA A 389 21.95 25.66 -13.03
CA ALA A 389 22.61 26.05 -14.27
C ALA A 389 24.14 26.08 -14.11
N LYS A 390 24.86 25.52 -15.09
CA LYS A 390 26.34 25.43 -15.13
C LYS A 390 26.99 24.54 -14.07
N GLU A 391 26.20 23.79 -13.29
CA GLU A 391 26.71 22.86 -12.29
C GLU A 391 26.66 21.39 -12.76
N SER A 392 27.30 20.52 -12.00
CA SER A 392 27.32 19.07 -12.25
C SER A 392 26.89 18.32 -11.00
N PHE A 393 26.26 17.18 -11.19
CA PHE A 393 25.77 16.32 -10.12
C PHE A 393 26.20 14.88 -10.37
N GLU A 394 26.61 14.20 -9.30
CA GLU A 394 26.92 12.77 -9.34
C GLU A 394 25.79 12.00 -8.70
N LEU A 395 25.16 11.19 -9.53
CA LEU A 395 24.00 10.43 -9.16
C LEU A 395 24.46 9.02 -8.79
N ASN A 396 24.25 8.63 -7.53
CA ASN A 396 24.55 7.28 -7.05
C ASN A 396 23.52 6.31 -7.67
N THR A 397 23.99 5.22 -8.29
CA THR A 397 23.12 4.26 -8.97
C THR A 397 23.44 2.83 -8.52
N SER A 398 22.40 2.09 -8.10
CA SER A 398 22.50 0.68 -7.70
C SER A 398 21.96 -0.29 -8.77
N ASP A 399 21.13 0.15 -9.73
CA ASP A 399 20.61 -0.68 -10.83
C ASP A 399 20.21 0.17 -12.07
N TYR A 400 21.00 0.13 -13.15
CA TYR A 400 20.76 0.88 -14.38
C TYR A 400 19.56 0.37 -15.20
N ASN A 401 19.22 -0.92 -15.08
CA ASN A 401 18.33 -1.59 -16.04
C ASN A 401 16.84 -1.31 -15.80
N LYS A 402 16.48 -0.82 -14.60
CA LYS A 402 15.09 -0.56 -14.19
C LYS A 402 14.74 0.92 -14.05
N ARG A 403 15.70 1.81 -14.32
CA ARG A 403 15.57 3.25 -14.08
C ARG A 403 15.15 4.00 -15.34
N ILE A 404 14.24 4.96 -15.17
CA ILE A 404 13.86 5.95 -16.17
C ILE A 404 14.15 7.35 -15.61
N LEU A 405 14.77 8.19 -16.43
CA LEU A 405 14.99 9.60 -16.12
C LEU A 405 14.08 10.48 -16.96
N ASN A 406 13.44 11.45 -16.32
CA ASN A 406 12.73 12.53 -16.99
C ASN A 406 13.31 13.88 -16.54
N PHE A 407 13.30 14.89 -17.42
CA PHE A 407 13.97 16.16 -17.17
C PHE A 407 12.97 17.32 -17.16
N TYR A 408 12.87 18.01 -16.03
CA TYR A 408 12.07 19.22 -15.89
C TYR A 408 12.98 20.45 -15.85
N VAL A 409 12.82 21.38 -16.80
CA VAL A 409 13.82 22.42 -17.08
C VAL A 409 13.20 23.82 -17.08
N GLY A 410 13.80 24.75 -16.35
CA GLY A 410 13.28 26.11 -16.24
C GLY A 410 14.15 27.07 -15.44
N ARG A 411 13.57 28.21 -15.06
CA ARG A 411 14.17 29.25 -14.21
C ARG A 411 13.18 29.68 -13.15
N ASN A 412 13.71 30.25 -12.06
CA ASN A 412 12.93 30.83 -10.96
C ASN A 412 11.98 29.79 -10.35
N LEU A 413 12.57 28.78 -9.70
CA LEU A 413 11.83 27.76 -8.95
C LEU A 413 11.13 28.41 -7.75
N ALA A 414 9.81 28.31 -7.71
CA ALA A 414 8.99 28.96 -6.69
C ALA A 414 7.68 28.20 -6.44
N SER A 415 7.09 28.42 -5.29
CA SER A 415 5.69 28.11 -5.02
C SER A 415 4.85 29.32 -5.45
N PHE A 416 3.78 29.13 -6.22
CA PHE A 416 2.92 30.22 -6.68
C PHE A 416 1.53 29.74 -7.06
N GLN A 417 0.55 30.65 -6.97
CA GLN A 417 -0.84 30.41 -7.36
C GLN A 417 -1.10 30.80 -8.82
N ASP A 418 -2.03 30.12 -9.47
CA ASP A 418 -2.48 30.45 -10.81
C ASP A 418 -3.98 30.06 -11.03
N PRO A 419 -4.66 30.62 -12.03
CA PRO A 419 -6.09 30.40 -12.23
C PRO A 419 -6.51 28.96 -12.58
N SER A 420 -5.58 28.08 -12.96
CA SER A 420 -5.87 26.69 -13.33
C SER A 420 -6.37 25.83 -12.16
N ARG A 421 -6.18 26.27 -10.90
CA ARG A 421 -6.62 25.59 -9.66
C ARG A 421 -6.14 24.14 -9.50
N HIS A 422 -5.21 23.67 -10.32
CA HIS A 422 -4.59 22.35 -10.19
C HIS A 422 -3.41 22.43 -9.23
N TYR A 423 -3.69 22.45 -7.93
CA TYR A 423 -2.63 22.57 -6.92
C TYR A 423 -2.19 21.21 -6.40
N PHE A 424 -0.87 21.03 -6.31
CA PHE A 424 -0.27 20.04 -5.44
C PHE A 424 0.20 20.74 -4.19
N ILE A 425 -0.26 20.25 -3.03
CA ILE A 425 0.08 20.83 -1.73
C ILE A 425 1.15 19.94 -1.11
N GLY A 426 2.35 20.50 -0.94
CA GLY A 426 3.47 19.86 -0.31
C GLY A 426 3.46 20.06 1.20
N ASN A 427 4.62 19.87 1.83
CA ASN A 427 4.78 20.07 3.27
C ASN A 427 4.39 21.50 3.71
N HIS A 428 3.91 21.63 4.95
CA HIS A 428 3.46 22.90 5.54
C HIS A 428 2.27 23.57 4.82
N SER A 429 1.48 22.79 4.08
CA SER A 429 0.31 23.29 3.33
C SER A 429 0.67 24.33 2.26
N GLU A 430 1.90 24.32 1.77
CA GLU A 430 2.34 25.19 0.68
C GLU A 430 2.16 24.51 -0.68
N VAL A 431 1.85 25.29 -1.72
CA VAL A 431 1.81 24.76 -3.08
C VAL A 431 3.21 24.27 -3.45
N GLU A 432 3.29 23.10 -4.08
CA GLU A 432 4.56 22.51 -4.52
C GLU A 432 5.35 23.46 -5.42
N PHE A 433 6.67 23.28 -5.41
CA PHE A 433 7.56 24.12 -6.19
C PHE A 433 7.45 23.80 -7.68
N ARG A 434 7.53 24.81 -8.54
CA ARG A 434 7.66 24.65 -9.99
C ARG A 434 8.34 25.86 -10.58
N PHE A 435 8.95 25.71 -11.76
CA PHE A 435 9.62 26.82 -12.42
C PHE A 435 8.57 27.79 -12.95
N SER A 436 8.69 29.07 -12.62
CA SER A 436 7.81 30.12 -13.16
C SER A 436 8.13 30.49 -14.61
N ILE A 437 9.31 30.12 -15.10
CA ILE A 437 9.72 30.27 -16.51
C ILE A 437 10.22 28.92 -17.01
N LEU A 438 9.54 28.32 -17.97
CA LEU A 438 9.93 27.03 -18.56
C LEU A 438 10.87 27.22 -19.75
N ALA A 439 11.78 26.26 -19.95
CA ALA A 439 12.50 26.17 -21.23
C ALA A 439 11.51 25.87 -22.38
N PRO A 440 11.77 26.31 -23.63
CA PRO A 440 10.83 26.18 -24.74
C PRO A 440 10.31 24.75 -24.98
N ASN A 441 11.14 23.74 -24.73
CA ASN A 441 10.82 22.33 -24.89
C ASN A 441 10.64 21.56 -23.56
N ALA A 442 10.48 22.25 -22.42
CA ALA A 442 10.35 21.62 -21.10
C ALA A 442 9.17 20.63 -21.00
N LYS A 443 8.06 20.91 -21.71
CA LYS A 443 6.89 20.02 -21.79
C LYS A 443 7.17 18.68 -22.46
N ALA A 444 8.09 18.66 -23.42
CA ALA A 444 8.50 17.43 -24.09
C ALA A 444 9.48 16.65 -23.21
N LEU A 445 10.49 17.33 -22.66
CA LEU A 445 11.54 16.73 -21.85
C LEU A 445 11.04 16.04 -20.57
N ILE A 446 9.98 16.58 -19.93
CA ILE A 446 9.43 15.96 -18.71
C ILE A 446 8.64 14.67 -19.01
N LYS A 447 8.22 14.47 -20.26
CA LYS A 447 7.46 13.28 -20.70
C LYS A 447 8.35 12.21 -21.33
N GLU A 448 9.55 12.60 -21.76
CA GLU A 448 10.47 11.72 -22.46
C GLU A 448 11.17 10.78 -21.48
N ASP A 449 11.06 9.48 -21.73
CA ASP A 449 11.70 8.45 -20.92
C ASP A 449 13.13 8.21 -21.40
N CYS A 450 14.09 8.74 -20.66
CA CYS A 450 15.48 8.57 -21.00
C CYS A 450 16.13 7.45 -20.18
N ARG A 451 16.94 6.63 -20.86
CA ARG A 451 17.87 5.68 -20.26
C ARG A 451 19.26 5.98 -20.79
N PHE A 452 20.26 5.99 -19.91
CA PHE A 452 21.62 6.32 -20.29
C PHE A 452 22.59 5.33 -19.65
N GLU A 453 23.58 4.91 -20.43
CA GLU A 453 24.64 3.99 -20.02
C GLU A 453 25.98 4.71 -19.75
N GLY A 454 26.04 6.02 -20.03
CA GLY A 454 27.25 6.85 -19.89
C GLY A 454 26.93 8.28 -19.46
N PRO A 455 27.94 9.13 -19.17
CA PRO A 455 27.77 10.46 -18.58
C PRO A 455 26.75 11.31 -19.35
N ILE A 456 25.90 12.06 -18.64
CA ILE A 456 24.83 12.86 -19.24
C ILE A 456 25.30 14.31 -19.35
N VAL A 457 25.05 14.95 -20.49
CA VAL A 457 25.29 16.38 -20.72
C VAL A 457 23.99 17.04 -21.13
N ILE A 458 23.64 18.10 -20.42
CA ILE A 458 22.49 18.94 -20.73
C ILE A 458 23.01 20.26 -21.31
N ARG A 459 22.60 20.64 -22.51
CA ARG A 459 23.09 21.85 -23.19
C ARG A 459 21.99 22.57 -23.95
N GLU A 460 22.23 23.82 -24.32
CA GLU A 460 21.34 24.54 -25.24
C GLU A 460 21.82 24.35 -26.69
N GLU A 461 20.92 23.93 -27.56
CA GLU A 461 21.16 23.79 -29.00
C GLU A 461 19.93 24.31 -29.75
N LYS A 462 20.16 25.19 -30.74
CA LYS A 462 19.08 25.83 -31.55
C LYS A 462 17.95 26.47 -30.72
N GLY A 463 18.28 27.01 -29.54
CA GLY A 463 17.31 27.65 -28.64
C GLY A 463 16.45 26.69 -27.82
N GLN A 464 16.77 25.39 -27.82
CA GLN A 464 16.13 24.35 -27.00
C GLN A 464 17.15 23.69 -26.08
N VAL A 465 16.67 23.01 -25.04
CA VAL A 465 17.53 22.23 -24.14
C VAL A 465 17.61 20.78 -24.64
N GLU A 466 18.81 20.29 -24.88
CA GLU A 466 19.06 18.91 -25.27
C GLU A 466 19.72 18.13 -24.12
N VAL A 467 19.35 16.86 -23.99
CA VAL A 467 19.92 15.91 -23.04
C VAL A 467 20.55 14.76 -23.82
N ILE A 468 21.87 14.65 -23.77
CA ILE A 468 22.63 13.67 -24.54
C ILE A 468 23.62 12.91 -23.67
N THR A 469 24.04 11.73 -24.10
CA THR A 469 25.22 11.06 -23.54
C THR A 469 26.48 11.74 -24.05
N GLN A 470 27.45 11.95 -23.16
CA GLN A 470 28.80 12.30 -23.53
C GLN A 470 29.40 11.07 -24.22
N GLU A 471 29.49 11.09 -25.56
CA GLU A 471 30.28 10.10 -26.27
C GLU A 471 31.69 10.07 -25.68
N SER A 472 32.17 8.87 -25.35
CA SER A 472 33.54 8.74 -24.89
C SER A 472 34.45 9.19 -26.03
N ASN A 473 35.47 10.00 -25.74
CA ASN A 473 36.47 10.34 -26.76
C ASN A 473 37.24 9.11 -27.26
N ALA A 474 37.11 7.95 -26.62
CA ALA A 474 37.72 6.69 -27.09
C ALA A 474 37.14 6.25 -28.44
N THR A 475 35.83 6.41 -28.66
CA THR A 475 35.18 6.07 -29.93
C THR A 475 35.55 7.04 -31.07
N LEU A 476 35.94 8.28 -30.77
CA LEU A 476 36.30 9.28 -31.79
C LEU A 476 37.78 9.20 -32.21
N GLU A 477 38.67 8.77 -31.30
CA GLU A 477 40.06 8.41 -31.62
C GLU A 477 40.12 7.03 -32.32
N GLU A 478 39.33 6.03 -31.93
CA GLU A 478 39.26 4.75 -32.66
C GLU A 478 38.68 4.88 -34.07
N ILE A 479 37.70 5.79 -34.28
CA ILE A 479 37.19 6.11 -35.62
C ILE A 479 38.21 6.94 -36.43
N LYS A 480 39.04 7.78 -35.79
CA LYS A 480 40.12 8.50 -36.48
C LYS A 480 41.31 7.59 -36.79
N ASP A 481 41.70 6.69 -35.92
CA ASP A 481 42.77 5.71 -36.17
C ASP A 481 42.34 4.70 -37.25
N ALA A 482 41.07 4.30 -37.27
CA ALA A 482 40.51 3.51 -38.37
C ALA A 482 40.37 4.28 -39.70
N ALA A 483 40.26 5.61 -39.65
CA ALA A 483 40.25 6.47 -40.84
C ALA A 483 41.66 6.91 -41.31
N THR A 484 42.70 6.71 -40.49
CA THR A 484 44.09 7.05 -40.83
C THR A 484 44.87 5.83 -41.35
N ILE A 485 44.29 4.62 -41.28
CA ILE A 485 44.73 3.46 -42.05
C ILE A 485 43.89 3.37 -43.34
N LYS A 486 44.20 4.27 -44.29
CA LYS A 486 43.91 4.06 -45.70
C LYS A 486 44.97 4.72 -46.57
#